data_AF-A0A9W6BEX1-F1
#
_entry.id   AF-A0A9W6BEX1-F1
#
_cell.length_a   1.000
_cell.length_b   1.000
_cell.length_c   1.000
_cell.angle_alpha   90.00
_cell.angle_beta   90.00
_cell.angle_gamma   90.00
#
_symmetry.space_group_name_H-M   'P 1'
#
loop_
_entity.id
_entity.type
_entity.pdbx_description
1 polymer ?
#
loop_
_entity_poly.entity_id
_entity_poly.type
_entity_poly.pdbx_seq_one_letter_code
_entity_poly.pdbx_strand_id
1 'polypeptide(L)'
;MQLIHVDGLGTDCRKSAAKPARKGRAASLAAGSRNPPPPPPLHAIKYSPAKLPTPPSPSVTSTIRVYGDVYAATGPLEGNMCSILGGSCGVGARVELLVSPSATSSASAAASSSGRVWAPLCFKNSRNISQDIADLACHQFYGWPSRREVYSIRGSFSDSFLIPSPGTSLPGPVKAGAPLFNVSSHTHWVTVLGLGKAGGRKPRSVQKLKFQVSTKPCDSSLLFNLQCDVLMTAAGQQR
;
A
#
# COMPACT_ATOMS: atom_id res chain seq x y z
N MET A 1 -24.51 -32.36 25.44
CA MET A 1 -23.62 -33.38 24.86
C MET A 1 -22.27 -32.75 24.57
N GLN A 2 -21.24 -33.38 25.15
CA GLN A 2 -19.78 -33.32 24.93
C GLN A 2 -19.09 -32.01 24.50
N LEU A 3 -18.34 -31.44 25.46
CA LEU A 3 -17.08 -30.74 25.21
C LEU A 3 -16.00 -31.75 24.80
N ILE A 4 -15.17 -31.38 23.83
CA ILE A 4 -13.93 -32.09 23.52
C ILE A 4 -12.76 -31.20 23.90
N HIS A 5 -12.06 -31.64 24.95
CA HIS A 5 -10.71 -31.21 25.35
C HIS A 5 -9.70 -31.92 24.45
N VAL A 6 -8.67 -31.21 23.98
CA VAL A 6 -7.45 -31.85 23.46
C VAL A 6 -6.26 -31.13 24.06
N ASP A 7 -5.67 -31.75 25.08
CA ASP A 7 -4.32 -31.51 25.56
C ASP A 7 -3.32 -32.40 24.82
N GLY A 8 -2.10 -31.89 24.64
CA GLY A 8 -0.91 -32.65 24.23
C GLY A 8 0.20 -31.69 23.82
N LEU A 9 1.12 -31.30 24.72
CA LEU A 9 2.41 -31.98 24.97
C LEU A 9 3.09 -32.35 23.64
N GLY A 10 4.21 -31.78 23.22
CA GLY A 10 5.37 -31.26 23.94
C GLY A 10 6.61 -31.80 23.21
N THR A 11 7.67 -31.01 23.13
CA THR A 11 9.10 -31.39 23.25
C THR A 11 10.02 -30.45 22.47
N ASP A 12 10.94 -29.86 23.24
CA ASP A 12 12.17 -29.21 22.83
C ASP A 12 13.01 -30.05 21.86
N CYS A 13 13.74 -29.38 20.96
CA CYS A 13 15.13 -29.76 20.70
C CYS A 13 15.95 -28.66 20.01
N ARG A 14 17.02 -28.27 20.72
CA ARG A 14 18.37 -27.98 20.22
C ARG A 14 18.69 -26.62 19.61
N LYS A 15 19.28 -25.80 20.49
CA LYS A 15 20.45 -24.95 20.25
C LYS A 15 21.48 -25.59 19.30
N SER A 16 21.94 -24.81 18.32
CA SER A 16 23.26 -24.97 17.71
C SER A 16 23.99 -23.63 17.71
N ALA A 17 24.92 -23.49 18.64
CA ALA A 17 25.97 -22.49 18.62
C ALA A 17 27.23 -23.12 17.98
N ALA A 18 27.84 -22.45 17.02
CA ALA A 18 29.15 -22.83 16.49
C ALA A 18 30.07 -21.60 16.36
N LYS A 19 31.32 -21.86 16.74
CA LYS A 19 32.41 -20.94 17.11
C LYS A 19 33.00 -20.08 15.98
N PRO A 20 33.73 -19.01 16.33
CA PRO A 20 34.62 -18.28 15.44
C PRO A 20 36.03 -18.89 15.42
N ALA A 21 36.65 -18.99 14.24
CA ALA A 21 38.10 -19.11 14.08
C ALA A 21 38.49 -18.86 12.63
N ARG A 22 39.36 -17.87 12.34
CA ARG A 22 40.80 -18.12 12.15
C ARG A 22 41.53 -16.80 11.82
N LYS A 23 42.52 -16.51 12.64
CA LYS A 23 43.53 -15.45 12.48
C LYS A 23 44.53 -15.94 11.42
N GLY A 24 44.61 -15.27 10.27
CA GLY A 24 45.60 -15.52 9.22
C GLY A 24 46.74 -14.51 9.30
N ARG A 25 47.96 -15.02 9.44
CA ARG A 25 49.23 -14.30 9.64
C ARG A 25 49.71 -13.68 8.32
N ALA A 26 50.47 -12.60 8.46
CA ALA A 26 51.13 -11.82 7.43
C ALA A 26 52.13 -12.62 6.58
N ALA A 27 52.23 -12.25 5.30
CA ALA A 27 53.42 -12.46 4.48
C ALA A 27 53.83 -11.09 3.91
N SER A 28 55.00 -10.64 4.34
CA SER A 28 55.71 -9.46 3.84
C SER A 28 56.43 -9.86 2.56
N LEU A 29 56.13 -9.18 1.46
CA LEU A 29 56.96 -9.19 0.26
C LEU A 29 57.31 -7.74 -0.06
N ALA A 30 58.54 -7.38 0.32
CA ALA A 30 59.19 -6.15 -0.11
C ALA A 30 59.58 -6.30 -1.58
N ALA A 31 59.08 -5.43 -2.44
CA ALA A 31 59.52 -5.31 -3.83
C ALA A 31 59.73 -3.82 -4.18
N GLY A 32 61.00 -3.45 -4.33
CA GLY A 32 61.54 -2.48 -5.28
C GLY A 32 60.78 -1.17 -5.52
N SER A 33 61.10 -0.16 -4.71
CA SER A 33 60.84 1.25 -5.00
C SER A 33 61.68 1.72 -6.21
N ARG A 34 61.05 1.87 -7.37
CA ARG A 34 61.49 2.80 -8.42
C ARG A 34 60.40 3.85 -8.56
N ASN A 35 60.59 5.01 -7.93
CA ASN A 35 59.68 6.14 -8.08
C ASN A 35 59.79 6.71 -9.50
N PRO A 36 58.70 6.74 -10.30
CA PRO A 36 58.65 7.57 -11.49
C PRO A 36 58.61 9.06 -11.10
N PRO A 37 59.05 9.98 -11.99
CA PRO A 37 58.97 11.41 -11.74
C PRO A 37 57.52 11.84 -11.48
N PRO A 38 57.29 12.85 -10.61
CA PRO A 38 55.96 13.32 -10.31
C PRO A 38 55.29 13.86 -11.59
N PRO A 39 54.02 13.51 -11.85
CA PRO A 39 53.28 14.12 -12.93
C PRO A 39 53.15 15.64 -12.69
N PRO A 40 53.05 16.46 -13.75
CA PRO A 40 52.80 17.88 -13.63
C PRO A 40 51.54 18.13 -12.78
N PRO A 41 51.46 19.24 -12.04
CA PRO A 41 50.32 19.55 -11.20
C PRO A 41 49.05 19.60 -12.05
N LEU A 42 48.20 18.58 -11.91
CA LEU A 42 46.84 18.62 -12.43
C LEU A 42 46.15 19.77 -11.72
N HIS A 43 45.85 20.84 -12.45
CA HIS A 43 44.94 21.87 -12.00
C HIS A 43 43.70 21.16 -11.45
N ALA A 44 43.49 21.27 -10.13
CA ALA A 44 42.30 20.79 -9.48
C ALA A 44 41.12 21.59 -10.04
N ILE A 45 40.57 21.13 -11.17
CA ILE A 45 39.25 21.54 -11.63
C ILE A 45 38.34 21.14 -10.48
N LYS A 46 37.85 22.14 -9.74
CA LYS A 46 36.73 21.98 -8.81
C LYS A 46 35.55 21.47 -9.63
N TYR A 47 35.46 20.16 -9.80
CA TYR A 47 34.21 19.50 -10.15
C TYR A 47 33.32 19.65 -8.93
N SER A 48 32.57 20.75 -8.87
CA SER A 48 31.30 20.75 -8.15
C SER A 48 30.47 19.66 -8.82
N PRO A 49 30.16 18.53 -8.16
CA PRO A 49 29.29 17.54 -8.75
C PRO A 49 28.01 18.25 -9.15
N ALA A 50 27.69 18.24 -10.45
CA ALA A 50 26.45 18.79 -10.94
C ALA A 50 25.33 18.16 -10.10
N LYS A 51 24.60 19.02 -9.37
CA LYS A 51 23.48 18.59 -8.54
C LYS A 51 22.55 17.80 -9.45
N LEU A 52 22.51 16.47 -9.27
CA LEU A 52 21.61 15.64 -10.06
C LEU A 52 20.20 16.23 -9.91
N PRO A 53 19.44 16.38 -11.01
CA PRO A 53 18.07 16.82 -10.91
C PRO A 53 17.34 15.88 -9.95
N THR A 54 16.74 16.45 -8.91
CA THR A 54 15.91 15.69 -7.98
C THR A 54 14.82 15.00 -8.80
N PRO A 55 14.65 13.67 -8.68
CA PRO A 55 13.59 12.99 -9.40
C PRO A 55 12.25 13.67 -9.14
N PRO A 56 11.37 13.81 -10.15
CA PRO A 56 10.03 14.31 -9.90
C PRO A 56 9.37 13.46 -8.81
N SER A 57 8.54 14.05 -7.97
CA SER A 57 7.82 13.27 -6.96
C SER A 57 6.74 12.42 -7.64
N PRO A 58 6.48 11.19 -7.16
CA PRO A 58 5.38 10.38 -7.68
C PRO A 58 4.06 11.12 -7.52
N SER A 59 3.16 10.96 -8.49
CA SER A 59 1.86 11.66 -8.52
C SER A 59 0.69 10.69 -8.52
N VAL A 60 -0.41 11.09 -7.88
CA VAL A 60 -1.66 10.33 -7.82
C VAL A 60 -2.61 10.86 -8.88
N THR A 61 -3.20 9.98 -9.68
CA THR A 61 -4.21 10.39 -10.69
C THR A 61 -5.59 10.54 -10.04
N SER A 62 -6.59 11.02 -10.78
CA SER A 62 -7.98 11.10 -10.30
C SER A 62 -8.71 9.77 -10.21
N THR A 63 -8.06 8.67 -10.57
CA THR A 63 -8.72 7.36 -10.69
C THR A 63 -8.59 6.59 -9.38
N ILE A 64 -9.75 6.25 -8.81
CA ILE A 64 -9.88 5.38 -7.64
C ILE A 64 -10.46 4.05 -8.06
N ARG A 65 -10.00 2.98 -7.43
CA ARG A 65 -10.59 1.65 -7.54
C ARG A 65 -10.93 1.17 -6.14
N VAL A 66 -12.08 0.52 -6.02
CA VAL A 66 -12.55 -0.07 -4.76
C VAL A 66 -12.73 -1.56 -5.00
N TYR A 67 -12.19 -2.38 -4.11
CA TYR A 67 -12.30 -3.85 -4.12
C TYR A 67 -12.99 -4.32 -2.85
N GLY A 68 -13.83 -5.33 -2.97
CA GLY A 68 -14.51 -5.94 -1.83
C GLY A 68 -16.02 -5.82 -1.94
N ASP A 69 -16.71 -6.07 -0.85
CA ASP A 69 -18.17 -6.12 -0.80
C ASP A 69 -18.76 -4.70 -0.61
N VAL A 70 -18.61 -3.88 -1.66
CA VAL A 70 -19.11 -2.49 -1.76
C VAL A 70 -20.62 -2.48 -2.01
N TYR A 71 -21.06 -3.56 -2.63
CA TYR A 71 -22.40 -4.03 -2.97
C TYR A 71 -22.15 -5.47 -3.42
N ALA A 72 -23.03 -6.44 -3.16
CA ALA A 72 -22.79 -7.86 -3.47
C ALA A 72 -22.34 -8.17 -4.92
N ALA A 73 -22.38 -7.19 -5.83
CA ALA A 73 -21.93 -7.23 -7.22
C ALA A 73 -20.41 -7.13 -7.45
N THR A 74 -19.60 -6.62 -6.51
CA THR A 74 -18.17 -6.33 -6.79
C THR A 74 -17.20 -7.47 -6.52
N GLY A 75 -17.73 -8.63 -6.12
CA GLY A 75 -16.96 -9.82 -5.78
C GLY A 75 -16.42 -9.79 -4.35
N PRO A 76 -16.01 -10.95 -3.81
CA PRO A 76 -15.53 -11.03 -2.44
C PRO A 76 -14.20 -10.27 -2.27
N LEU A 77 -14.09 -9.53 -1.17
CA LEU A 77 -12.80 -9.01 -0.70
C LEU A 77 -11.84 -10.19 -0.46
N GLU A 78 -10.54 -9.93 -0.52
CA GLU A 78 -9.54 -10.96 -0.29
C GLU A 78 -9.71 -11.61 1.10
N GLY A 79 -9.65 -12.95 1.15
CA GLY A 79 -10.05 -13.72 2.33
C GLY A 79 -9.16 -13.55 3.56
N ASN A 80 -7.93 -13.04 3.38
CA ASN A 80 -6.98 -12.73 4.46
C ASN A 80 -6.98 -11.25 4.87
N MET A 81 -7.88 -10.42 4.33
CA MET A 81 -8.05 -9.04 4.76
C MET A 81 -8.96 -8.99 5.99
N CYS A 82 -8.35 -8.88 7.17
CA CYS A 82 -9.05 -8.96 8.45
C CYS A 82 -9.04 -7.61 9.18
N SER A 83 -10.16 -7.27 9.84
CA SER A 83 -10.25 -6.10 10.72
C SER A 83 -9.24 -6.19 11.87
N ILE A 84 -8.64 -5.06 12.25
CA ILE A 84 -7.78 -4.96 13.43
C ILE A 84 -8.53 -5.27 14.74
N LEU A 85 -9.84 -5.06 14.80
CA LEU A 85 -10.63 -5.35 16.01
C LEU A 85 -10.95 -6.85 16.17
N GLY A 86 -10.47 -7.70 15.26
CA GLY A 86 -10.81 -9.12 15.21
C GLY A 86 -12.17 -9.37 14.56
N GLY A 87 -12.47 -10.65 14.30
CA GLY A 87 -13.73 -11.08 13.66
C GLY A 87 -13.54 -11.62 12.25
N SER A 88 -14.57 -11.49 11.40
CA SER A 88 -14.58 -12.07 10.06
C SER A 88 -13.64 -11.33 9.09
N CYS A 89 -12.78 -12.09 8.41
CA CYS A 89 -11.98 -11.56 7.30
C CYS A 89 -12.83 -11.47 6.02
N GLY A 90 -12.47 -10.57 5.11
CA GLY A 90 -13.15 -10.40 3.83
C GLY A 90 -14.46 -9.59 3.89
N VAL A 91 -14.64 -8.76 4.93
CA VAL A 91 -15.81 -7.88 5.09
C VAL A 91 -15.42 -6.41 4.90
N GLY A 92 -16.17 -5.68 4.08
CA GLY A 92 -15.90 -4.29 3.72
C GLY A 92 -15.16 -4.18 2.39
N ALA A 93 -14.46 -3.07 2.19
CA ALA A 93 -13.80 -2.77 0.93
C ALA A 93 -12.48 -2.01 1.11
N ARG A 94 -11.52 -2.35 0.27
CA ARG A 94 -10.19 -1.75 0.18
C ARG A 94 -10.12 -0.78 -0.99
N VAL A 95 -9.39 0.31 -0.79
CA VAL A 95 -9.18 1.33 -1.81
C VAL A 95 -7.79 1.22 -2.41
N GLU A 96 -7.73 1.33 -3.73
CA GLU A 96 -6.49 1.56 -4.48
C GLU A 96 -6.57 2.85 -5.27
N LEU A 97 -5.42 3.53 -5.38
CA LEU A 97 -5.26 4.73 -6.19
C LEU A 97 -4.26 4.46 -7.29
N LEU A 98 -4.56 4.94 -8.50
CA LEU A 98 -3.64 4.80 -9.62
C LEU A 98 -2.54 5.86 -9.47
N VAL A 99 -1.32 5.42 -9.23
CA VAL A 99 -0.15 6.29 -9.09
C VAL A 99 0.71 6.21 -10.34
N SER A 100 1.31 7.34 -10.70
CA SER A 100 2.37 7.39 -11.71
C SER A 100 3.70 7.42 -10.94
N PRO A 101 4.47 6.32 -10.92
CA PRO A 101 5.87 6.35 -10.54
C PRO A 101 6.55 7.43 -11.37
N SER A 102 7.34 8.26 -10.72
CA SER A 102 8.13 9.28 -11.38
C SER A 102 8.93 8.67 -12.52
N ALA A 103 8.89 9.26 -13.71
CA ALA A 103 9.83 8.91 -14.76
C ALA A 103 11.24 9.15 -14.20
N THR A 104 12.00 8.08 -13.96
CA THR A 104 13.44 8.18 -13.76
C THR A 104 13.99 8.88 -14.98
N SER A 105 14.43 10.12 -14.80
CA SER A 105 15.11 10.94 -15.79
C SER A 105 16.46 10.30 -16.12
N SER A 106 16.41 9.32 -17.01
CA SER A 106 17.54 8.86 -17.82
C SER A 106 16.93 8.24 -19.07
N ALA A 107 17.10 8.96 -20.17
CA ALA A 107 16.63 8.59 -21.50
C ALA A 107 17.10 7.17 -21.90
N SER A 108 16.33 6.56 -22.79
CA SER A 108 16.52 5.27 -23.45
C SER A 108 16.09 4.02 -22.68
N ALA A 109 14.77 3.80 -22.65
CA ALA A 109 14.21 2.49 -22.95
C ALA A 109 12.76 2.68 -23.42
N ALA A 110 12.54 2.57 -24.73
CA ALA A 110 11.22 2.37 -25.29
C ALA A 110 10.74 0.97 -24.88
N ALA A 111 9.75 0.87 -23.98
CA ALA A 111 8.76 -0.21 -23.96
C ALA A 111 7.66 0.04 -22.91
N SER A 112 6.42 -0.03 -23.40
CA SER A 112 5.15 -0.17 -22.69
C SER A 112 4.48 1.06 -22.08
N SER A 113 3.36 1.37 -22.73
CA SER A 113 2.33 2.35 -22.42
C SER A 113 1.92 2.38 -20.94
N SER A 114 2.06 3.60 -20.39
CA SER A 114 1.61 4.07 -19.08
C SER A 114 2.16 3.29 -17.89
N GLY A 115 3.38 3.60 -17.44
CA GLY A 115 4.01 3.03 -16.25
C GLY A 115 3.29 3.32 -14.92
N ARG A 116 1.97 3.47 -14.90
CA ARG A 116 1.13 3.67 -13.71
C ARG A 116 0.90 2.35 -13.00
N VAL A 117 0.79 2.39 -11.68
CA VAL A 117 0.54 1.21 -10.85
C VAL A 117 -0.58 1.49 -9.87
N TRP A 118 -1.32 0.45 -9.49
CA TRP A 118 -2.32 0.54 -8.44
C TRP A 118 -1.67 0.40 -7.07
N ALA A 119 -1.87 1.40 -6.23
CA ALA A 119 -1.29 1.47 -4.90
C ALA A 119 -2.40 1.40 -3.84
N PRO A 120 -2.33 0.44 -2.89
CA PRO A 120 -3.28 0.37 -1.79
C PRO A 120 -3.22 1.64 -0.92
N LEU A 121 -4.38 2.04 -0.42
CA LEU A 121 -4.49 3.18 0.49
C LEU A 121 -4.22 2.73 1.93
N CYS A 122 -3.20 3.31 2.53
CA CYS A 122 -2.86 3.17 3.93
C CYS A 122 -3.86 3.89 4.83
N PHE A 123 -4.16 3.27 5.97
CA PHE A 123 -4.93 3.94 7.01
C PHE A 123 -4.07 4.98 7.73
N LYS A 124 -4.66 6.16 7.94
CA LYS A 124 -4.13 7.22 8.80
C LYS A 124 -5.15 7.48 9.91
N ASN A 125 -4.67 7.61 11.15
CA ASN A 125 -5.51 7.84 12.32
C ASN A 125 -6.11 9.27 12.33
N SER A 126 -7.09 9.52 11.47
CA SER A 126 -7.83 10.78 11.39
C SER A 126 -9.25 10.53 10.91
N ARG A 127 -10.20 10.53 11.85
CA ARG A 127 -11.61 10.22 11.59
C ARG A 127 -12.22 11.07 10.46
N ASN A 128 -11.97 12.37 10.47
CA ASN A 128 -12.54 13.30 9.49
C ASN A 128 -12.00 13.05 8.07
N ILE A 129 -10.69 12.84 7.96
CA ILE A 129 -10.04 12.53 6.67
C ILE A 129 -10.54 11.18 6.16
N SER A 130 -10.58 10.16 7.02
CA SER A 130 -11.07 8.83 6.68
C SER A 130 -12.50 8.85 6.19
N GLN A 131 -13.39 9.57 6.88
CA GLN A 131 -14.78 9.71 6.46
C GLN A 131 -14.91 10.38 5.09
N ASP A 132 -14.21 11.50 4.86
CA ASP A 132 -14.26 12.20 3.58
C ASP A 132 -13.67 11.35 2.43
N ILE A 133 -12.64 10.53 2.69
CA ILE A 133 -12.11 9.58 1.71
C ILE A 133 -13.12 8.48 1.40
N ALA A 134 -13.75 7.89 2.43
CA ALA A 134 -14.75 6.85 2.24
C ALA A 134 -15.91 7.37 1.40
N ASP A 135 -16.48 8.53 1.76
CA ASP A 135 -17.53 9.19 0.98
C ASP A 135 -17.09 9.43 -0.46
N LEU A 136 -15.90 10.00 -0.67
CA LEU A 136 -15.37 10.25 -2.00
C LEU A 136 -15.18 8.97 -2.82
N ALA A 137 -14.62 7.92 -2.21
CA ALA A 137 -14.36 6.64 -2.86
C ALA A 137 -15.65 5.96 -3.29
N CYS A 138 -16.66 5.94 -2.42
CA CYS A 138 -17.96 5.40 -2.74
C CYS A 138 -18.63 6.19 -3.88
N HIS A 139 -18.60 7.52 -3.85
CA HIS A 139 -19.21 8.32 -4.92
C HIS A 139 -18.52 8.17 -6.30
N GLN A 140 -17.22 7.85 -6.30
CA GLN A 140 -16.44 7.66 -7.53
C GLN A 140 -16.37 6.21 -7.98
N PHE A 141 -16.91 5.28 -7.22
CA PHE A 141 -16.97 3.88 -7.60
C PHE A 141 -17.81 3.72 -8.87
N TYR A 142 -17.26 3.04 -9.89
CA TYR A 142 -17.87 2.95 -11.22
C TYR A 142 -18.88 1.80 -11.37
N GLY A 143 -18.88 0.82 -10.44
CA GLY A 143 -19.71 -0.38 -10.53
C GLY A 143 -21.08 -0.27 -9.86
N TRP A 144 -21.58 0.94 -9.62
CA TRP A 144 -22.93 1.10 -9.07
C TRP A 144 -24.01 0.64 -10.05
N PRO A 145 -25.17 0.14 -9.56
CA PRO A 145 -26.37 -0.02 -10.37
C PRO A 145 -26.70 1.27 -11.13
N SER A 146 -27.51 1.16 -12.20
CA SER A 146 -27.81 2.29 -13.06
C SER A 146 -28.25 3.51 -12.24
N ARG A 147 -27.81 4.72 -12.62
CA ARG A 147 -28.12 5.97 -11.88
C ARG A 147 -29.62 6.25 -11.71
N ARG A 148 -30.50 5.53 -12.43
CA ARG A 148 -31.95 5.64 -12.29
C ARG A 148 -32.49 4.92 -11.05
N GLU A 149 -31.74 3.95 -10.53
CA GLU A 149 -32.10 3.13 -9.37
C GLU A 149 -31.41 3.60 -8.09
N VAL A 150 -30.37 4.41 -8.19
CA VAL A 150 -29.59 4.88 -7.04
C VAL A 150 -30.02 6.30 -6.64
N TYR A 151 -30.64 6.42 -5.47
CA TYR A 151 -31.07 7.69 -4.89
C TYR A 151 -29.93 8.40 -4.14
N SER A 152 -29.14 7.64 -3.38
CA SER A 152 -28.03 8.18 -2.59
C SER A 152 -26.93 7.14 -2.41
N ILE A 153 -25.69 7.62 -2.36
CA ILE A 153 -24.50 6.82 -2.03
C ILE A 153 -23.87 7.49 -0.81
N ARG A 154 -23.55 6.71 0.21
CA ARG A 154 -22.82 7.18 1.39
C ARG A 154 -21.63 6.27 1.63
N GLY A 155 -20.46 6.85 1.87
CA GLY A 155 -19.32 6.08 2.33
C GLY A 155 -19.20 6.18 3.84
N SER A 156 -18.76 5.10 4.46
CA SER A 156 -18.42 5.08 5.88
C SER A 156 -17.07 4.41 6.00
N PHE A 157 -16.11 5.05 6.68
CA PHE A 157 -14.89 4.35 7.03
C PHE A 157 -15.22 3.32 8.12
N SER A 158 -14.63 2.14 8.03
CA SER A 158 -14.78 1.06 9.00
C SER A 158 -13.44 0.76 9.67
N ASP A 159 -13.39 -0.28 10.49
CA ASP A 159 -12.15 -0.73 11.11
C ASP A 159 -11.13 -1.08 10.04
N SER A 160 -9.91 -0.60 10.23
CA SER A 160 -8.82 -0.80 9.26
C SER A 160 -8.47 -2.27 9.11
N PHE A 161 -8.01 -2.64 7.92
CA PHE A 161 -7.48 -3.97 7.70
C PHE A 161 -6.03 -4.07 8.15
N LEU A 162 -5.67 -5.19 8.78
CA LEU A 162 -4.27 -5.54 9.00
C LEU A 162 -3.63 -5.97 7.68
N ILE A 163 -2.43 -5.47 7.40
CA ILE A 163 -1.62 -5.97 6.28
C ILE A 163 -1.14 -7.39 6.64
N PRO A 164 -1.52 -8.43 5.87
CA PRO A 164 -1.07 -9.78 6.11
C PRO A 164 0.45 -9.86 6.06
N SER A 165 1.09 -10.33 7.13
CA SER A 165 2.53 -10.54 7.18
C SER A 165 2.85 -12.05 7.16
N PRO A 166 3.96 -12.47 6.52
CA PRO A 166 4.39 -13.86 6.60
C PRO A 166 4.62 -14.28 8.06
N GLY A 167 4.06 -15.41 8.47
CA GLY A 167 4.24 -15.96 9.81
C GLY A 167 3.37 -15.36 10.92
N THR A 168 2.53 -14.36 10.63
CA THR A 168 1.51 -13.91 11.59
C THR A 168 0.20 -14.69 11.42
N SER A 169 -0.34 -15.18 12.53
CA SER A 169 -1.70 -15.72 12.58
C SER A 169 -2.70 -14.61 12.27
N LEU A 170 -3.64 -14.88 11.35
CA LEU A 170 -4.73 -13.95 11.08
C LEU A 170 -5.68 -13.90 12.29
N PRO A 171 -6.27 -12.73 12.59
CA PRO A 171 -7.13 -12.55 13.76
C PRO A 171 -8.53 -13.20 13.62
N GLY A 172 -8.78 -13.93 12.53
CA GLY A 172 -10.06 -14.55 12.24
C GLY A 172 -10.00 -15.57 11.12
N PRO A 173 -11.11 -16.30 10.88
CA PRO A 173 -11.18 -17.29 9.83
C PRO A 173 -11.11 -16.64 8.44
N VAL A 174 -10.28 -17.21 7.58
CA VAL A 174 -10.19 -16.84 6.16
C VAL A 174 -11.43 -17.34 5.43
N LYS A 175 -12.05 -16.48 4.62
CA LYS A 175 -13.16 -16.89 3.76
C LYS A 175 -12.66 -17.88 2.70
N ALA A 176 -13.16 -19.13 2.77
CA ALA A 176 -12.78 -20.17 1.82
C ALA A 176 -13.11 -19.79 0.38
N GLY A 177 -12.20 -20.07 -0.56
CA GLY A 177 -12.38 -19.79 -1.99
C GLY A 177 -12.22 -18.31 -2.39
N ALA A 178 -12.02 -17.39 -1.44
CA ALA A 178 -11.71 -16.00 -1.76
C ALA A 178 -10.23 -15.85 -2.20
N PRO A 179 -9.92 -14.91 -3.12
CA PRO A 179 -8.53 -14.59 -3.44
C PRO A 179 -7.79 -14.11 -2.19
N LEU A 180 -6.46 -14.26 -2.16
CA LEU A 180 -5.64 -13.76 -1.07
C LEU A 180 -4.96 -12.46 -1.48
N PHE A 181 -4.94 -11.49 -0.57
CA PHE A 181 -4.19 -10.27 -0.72
C PHE A 181 -2.71 -10.60 -0.63
N ASN A 182 -1.97 -10.27 -1.69
CA ASN A 182 -0.54 -10.47 -1.78
C ASN A 182 0.18 -9.13 -1.64
N VAL A 183 0.85 -8.92 -0.51
CA VAL A 183 1.62 -7.68 -0.27
C VAL A 183 2.69 -7.46 -1.35
N SER A 184 3.30 -8.54 -1.86
CA SER A 184 4.38 -8.46 -2.86
C SER A 184 3.92 -8.07 -4.26
N SER A 185 2.61 -8.13 -4.57
CA SER A 185 2.09 -7.63 -5.86
C SER A 185 1.99 -6.11 -5.91
N HIS A 186 2.21 -5.41 -4.78
CA HIS A 186 2.14 -3.96 -4.70
C HIS A 186 3.53 -3.34 -4.51
N THR A 187 3.93 -2.51 -5.48
CA THR A 187 5.21 -1.80 -5.44
C THR A 187 5.10 -0.41 -4.81
N HIS A 188 3.89 0.11 -4.65
CA HIS A 188 3.61 1.45 -4.14
C HIS A 188 2.41 1.43 -3.19
N TRP A 189 2.42 2.37 -2.23
CA TRP A 189 1.43 2.51 -1.18
C TRP A 189 1.13 4.00 -1.00
N VAL A 190 -0.13 4.35 -0.81
CA VAL A 190 -0.56 5.75 -0.72
C VAL A 190 -1.05 6.06 0.69
N THR A 191 -0.62 7.18 1.26
CA THR A 191 -1.17 7.72 2.50
C THR A 191 -1.76 9.10 2.23
N VAL A 192 -3.00 9.35 2.67
CA VAL A 192 -3.57 10.70 2.60
C VAL A 192 -3.05 11.52 3.78
N LEU A 193 -2.30 12.56 3.48
CA LEU A 193 -1.73 13.45 4.49
C LEU A 193 -2.76 14.46 5.02
N GLY A 194 -3.71 14.86 4.18
CA GLY A 194 -4.75 15.81 4.54
C GLY A 194 -5.60 16.23 3.35
N LEU A 195 -6.58 17.09 3.64
CA LEU A 195 -7.38 17.75 2.61
C LEU A 195 -6.54 18.89 1.99
N GLY A 196 -6.58 19.03 0.68
CA GLY A 196 -5.99 20.15 -0.04
C GLY A 196 -6.62 21.47 0.39
N LYS A 197 -5.94 22.59 0.11
CA LYS A 197 -6.44 23.95 0.41
C LYS A 197 -7.64 24.27 -0.49
N ALA A 198 -8.81 23.71 -0.22
CA ALA A 198 -10.04 23.96 -0.97
C ALA A 198 -11.04 24.72 -0.08
N GLY A 199 -10.73 25.98 0.25
CA GLY A 199 -11.70 27.00 0.70
C GLY A 199 -12.88 26.54 1.58
N GLY A 200 -12.62 25.76 2.64
CA GLY A 200 -13.64 25.32 3.59
C GLY A 200 -14.67 24.29 3.07
N ARG A 201 -14.55 23.80 1.84
CA ARG A 201 -15.47 22.80 1.27
C ARG A 201 -14.84 21.42 1.25
N LYS A 202 -15.64 20.39 1.54
CA LYS A 202 -15.24 18.98 1.44
C LYS A 202 -14.67 18.66 0.05
N PRO A 203 -13.62 17.83 -0.04
CA PRO A 203 -13.05 17.45 -1.33
C PRO A 203 -14.12 16.73 -2.17
N ARG A 204 -14.28 17.17 -3.42
CA ARG A 204 -15.16 16.49 -4.39
C ARG A 204 -14.41 15.59 -5.37
N SER A 205 -13.09 15.53 -5.24
CA SER A 205 -12.24 14.73 -6.12
C SER A 205 -10.94 14.34 -5.42
N VAL A 206 -10.38 13.19 -5.82
CA VAL A 206 -9.11 12.64 -5.31
C VAL A 206 -7.96 13.64 -5.49
N GLN A 207 -7.94 14.39 -6.59
CA GLN A 207 -6.94 15.44 -6.88
C GLN A 207 -6.86 16.54 -5.81
N LYS A 208 -7.93 16.75 -5.03
CA LYS A 208 -7.97 17.75 -3.96
C LYS A 208 -7.42 17.22 -2.64
N LEU A 209 -6.98 15.96 -2.57
CA LEU A 209 -6.33 15.41 -1.39
C LEU A 209 -4.81 15.59 -1.51
N LYS A 210 -4.14 15.68 -0.36
CA LYS A 210 -2.68 15.64 -0.29
C LYS A 210 -2.25 14.21 -0.02
N PHE A 211 -1.40 13.67 -0.89
CA PHE A 211 -0.93 12.30 -0.78
C PHE A 211 0.57 12.24 -0.51
N GLN A 212 0.97 11.18 0.18
CA GLN A 212 2.32 10.65 0.21
C GLN A 212 2.30 9.29 -0.48
N VAL A 213 3.22 9.07 -1.40
CA VAL A 213 3.41 7.75 -2.03
C VAL A 213 4.71 7.16 -1.50
N SER A 214 4.67 5.91 -1.07
CA SER A 214 5.80 5.15 -0.55
C SER A 214 5.99 3.88 -1.39
N THR A 215 7.23 3.45 -1.54
CA THR A 215 7.55 2.12 -2.11
C THR A 215 7.59 1.02 -1.04
N LYS A 216 7.39 1.39 0.24
CA LYS A 216 7.28 0.48 1.37
C LYS A 216 5.83 0.37 1.82
N PRO A 217 5.41 -0.79 2.38
CA PRO A 217 4.10 -0.94 3.01
C PRO A 217 3.82 0.15 4.05
N CYS A 218 2.55 0.31 4.38
CA CYS A 218 2.08 1.32 5.34
C CYS A 218 2.83 1.21 6.67
N ASP A 219 3.39 2.31 7.16
CA ASP A 219 4.14 2.33 8.43
C ASP A 219 3.30 1.84 9.62
N SER A 220 1.98 2.07 9.57
CA SER A 220 1.00 1.59 10.55
C SER A 220 0.70 0.09 10.44
N SER A 221 1.16 -0.59 9.39
CA SER A 221 0.73 -1.95 9.00
C SER A 221 -0.79 -2.07 8.78
N LEU A 222 -1.47 -0.94 8.53
CA LEU A 222 -2.92 -0.87 8.37
C LEU A 222 -3.33 -0.32 7.01
N LEU A 223 -4.28 -1.00 6.39
CA LEU A 223 -4.94 -0.56 5.18
C LEU A 223 -6.29 0.07 5.47
N PHE A 224 -6.63 1.04 4.64
CA PHE A 224 -7.90 1.72 4.69
C PHE A 224 -9.03 0.75 4.32
N ASN A 225 -10.02 0.66 5.19
CA ASN A 225 -11.25 -0.09 4.98
C ASN A 225 -12.42 0.90 4.95
N LEU A 226 -13.35 0.64 4.04
CA LEU A 226 -14.61 1.36 3.96
C LEU A 226 -15.78 0.41 3.76
N GLN A 227 -16.96 0.94 3.99
CA GLN A 227 -18.23 0.41 3.54
C GLN A 227 -18.91 1.50 2.72
N CYS A 228 -19.68 1.07 1.71
CA CYS A 228 -20.51 1.98 0.94
C CYS A 228 -21.97 1.55 1.10
N ASP A 229 -22.79 2.47 1.59
CA ASP A 229 -24.22 2.30 1.68
C ASP A 229 -24.89 2.92 0.46
N VAL A 230 -25.78 2.17 -0.18
CA VAL A 230 -26.58 2.66 -1.30
C VAL A 230 -28.05 2.64 -0.94
N LEU A 231 -28.68 3.80 -1.07
CA LEU A 231 -30.12 3.91 -1.01
C LEU A 231 -30.65 3.82 -2.43
N MET A 232 -31.44 2.77 -2.69
CA MET A 232 -32.08 2.56 -3.98
C MET A 232 -33.48 3.15 -4.00
N THR A 233 -33.89 3.67 -5.16
CA THR A 233 -35.30 4.03 -5.42
C THR A 233 -36.10 2.74 -5.42
N ALA A 234 -37.15 2.63 -4.60
CA ALA A 234 -38.00 1.44 -4.59
C ALA A 234 -38.58 1.22 -6.00
N ALA A 235 -38.41 0.00 -6.54
CA ALA A 235 -39.05 -0.41 -7.78
C ALA A 235 -40.57 -0.32 -7.58
N GLY A 236 -41.18 0.77 -8.08
CA GLY A 236 -42.62 1.03 -7.90
C GLY A 236 -43.00 2.51 -7.80
N GLN A 237 -42.06 3.44 -7.57
CA GLN A 237 -42.33 4.87 -7.70
C GLN A 237 -41.93 5.37 -9.10
N GLN A 238 -42.62 4.90 -10.14
CA GLN A 238 -42.71 5.68 -11.36
C GLN A 238 -43.80 6.74 -11.12
N ARG A 239 -43.41 8.01 -11.20
CA ARG A 239 -44.34 9.13 -11.37
C ARG A 239 -44.81 9.18 -12.82
#